data_AF-A0A7R9LRA6-F1
#
_entry.id   AF-A0A7R9LRA6-F1
#
_cell.length_a   1.000
_cell.length_b   1.000
_cell.length_c   1.000
_cell.angle_alpha   90.00
_cell.angle_beta   90.00
_cell.angle_gamma   90.00
#
_symmetry.space_group_name_H-M   'P 1'
#
loop_
_entity.id
_entity.type
_entity.pdbx_description
1 polymer ?
#
loop_
_entity_poly.entity_id
_entity_poly.type
_entity_poly.pdbx_seq_one_letter_code
_entity_poly.pdbx_strand_id
1 'polypeptide(L)' 'MAHTVLLVQASELETRQYSDYDNLPDALQGVCHMFEQHLKKSFPKNTEIQYDLSQLFAYIDELTD' A
#
# COMPACT_ATOMS: atom_id res chain seq x y z
N MET A 1 -12.93 -18.85 2.95
CA MET A 1 -12.25 -17.55 2.73
C MET A 1 -12.70 -16.62 3.84
N ALA A 2 -11.77 -15.85 4.41
CA ALA A 2 -12.04 -15.02 5.58
C ALA A 2 -11.97 -13.55 5.19
N HIS A 3 -13.05 -12.82 5.50
CA HIS A 3 -13.12 -11.36 5.34
C HIS A 3 -11.90 -10.72 6.02
N THR A 4 -11.22 -9.83 5.30
CA THR A 4 -9.99 -9.18 5.76
C THR A 4 -10.16 -7.68 5.70
N VAL A 5 -9.87 -7.01 6.81
CA VAL A 5 -9.88 -5.54 6.91
C VAL A 5 -8.42 -5.08 7.02
N LEU A 6 -7.99 -4.23 6.09
CA LEU A 6 -6.70 -3.57 6.13
C LEU A 6 -6.86 -2.20 6.79
N LEU A 7 -6.09 -1.93 7.83
CA LEU A 7 -6.00 -0.62 8.48
C LEU A 7 -4.65 0.00 8.09
N VAL A 8 -4.63 1.28 7.75
CA VAL A 8 -3.38 2.00 7.43
C VAL A 8 -3.41 3.40 8.00
N GLN A 9 -2.29 3.82 8.57
CA GLN A 9 -1.96 5.17 9.02
C GLN A 9 -0.61 5.58 8.41
N ALA A 10 -0.64 6.54 7.49
CA ALA A 10 0.57 7.01 6.83
C ALA A 10 1.45 7.86 7.75
N SER A 11 0.85 8.79 8.51
CA SER A 11 1.57 9.66 9.44
C SER A 11 0.67 10.09 10.61
N GLU A 12 0.01 11.24 10.50
CA GLU A 12 -0.85 11.79 11.55
C GLU A 12 -2.12 10.96 11.75
N LEU A 13 -2.77 11.11 12.91
CA LEU A 13 -3.95 10.32 13.29
C LEU A 13 -5.12 10.49 12.30
N GLU A 14 -5.21 11.64 11.64
CA GLU A 14 -6.21 11.97 10.63
C GLU A 14 -6.01 11.20 9.32
N THR A 15 -4.83 10.60 9.10
CA THR A 15 -4.53 9.79 7.91
C THR A 15 -5.02 8.36 8.00
N ARG A 16 -5.59 7.96 9.15
CA ARG A 16 -6.14 6.63 9.38
C ARG A 16 -7.26 6.32 8.39
N GLN A 17 -7.06 5.26 7.64
CA GLN A 17 -8.03 4.74 6.69
C GLN A 17 -8.13 3.22 6.84
N TYR A 18 -9.28 2.68 6.45
CA TYR A 18 -9.48 1.24 6.38
C TYR A 18 -9.99 0.83 5.00
N SER A 19 -9.77 -0.43 4.64
CA SER A 19 -10.27 -1.02 3.40
C SER A 19 -10.70 -2.46 3.66
N ASP A 20 -11.84 -2.83 3.09
CA ASP A 20 -12.45 -4.15 3.21
C ASP A 20 -12.10 -5.01 2.00
N TYR A 21 -11.76 -6.28 2.25
CA TYR A 21 -11.44 -7.27 1.23
C TYR A 21 -12.09 -8.62 1.54
N ASP A 22 -12.49 -9.36 0.49
CA ASP A 22 -13.14 -10.67 0.63
C ASP A 22 -12.20 -11.74 1.22
N ASN A 23 -10.88 -11.57 1.01
CA ASN A 23 -9.85 -12.50 1.46
C ASN A 23 -8.47 -11.83 1.61
N LEU A 24 -7.54 -12.55 2.26
CA LEU A 24 -6.17 -12.07 2.51
C LEU A 24 -5.36 -11.76 1.23
N PRO A 25 -5.35 -12.62 0.19
CA PRO A 25 -4.68 -12.27 -1.07
C PRO A 25 -5.09 -10.92 -1.66
N ASP A 26 -6.39 -10.61 -1.67
CA ASP A 26 -6.89 -9.33 -2.20
C ASP A 26 -6.40 -8.15 -1.35
N ALA A 27 -6.34 -8.31 -0.02
CA ALA A 27 -5.79 -7.30 0.88
C ALA A 27 -4.30 -7.06 0.64
N LEU A 28 -3.51 -8.12 0.43
CA LEU A 28 -2.08 -8.01 0.10
C LEU A 28 -1.86 -7.33 -1.26
N GLN A 29 -2.71 -7.60 -2.25
CA GLN A 29 -2.69 -6.88 -3.53
C GLN A 29 -3.01 -5.38 -3.34
N GLY A 30 -3.90 -5.05 -2.40
CA GLY A 30 -4.17 -3.68 -1.96
C GLY A 30 -2.91 -2.96 -1.48
N VAL A 31 -2.09 -3.60 -0.65
CA VAL A 31 -0.81 -3.05 -0.16
C VAL A 31 0.15 -2.77 -1.31
N CYS A 32 0.29 -3.69 -2.26
CA CYS A 32 1.11 -3.45 -3.46
C CYS A 32 0.60 -2.25 -4.27
N HIS A 33 -0.72 -2.13 -4.43
CA HIS A 33 -1.31 -1.02 -5.17
C HIS A 33 -1.07 0.33 -4.49
N MET A 34 -1.08 0.38 -3.16
CA MET A 34 -0.76 1.60 -2.41
C MET A 34 0.65 2.09 -2.73
N PHE A 35 1.63 1.19 -2.73
CA PHE A 35 3.00 1.52 -3.09
C PHE A 35 3.12 1.95 -4.56
N GLU A 36 2.44 1.26 -5.48
CA GLU A 36 2.43 1.65 -6.90
C GLU A 36 1.83 3.04 -7.13
N GLN A 37 0.78 3.41 -6.39
CA GLN A 37 0.21 4.76 -6.45
C GLN A 37 1.19 5.80 -5.88
N HIS A 38 1.92 5.46 -4.81
CA HIS A 38 3.00 6.30 -4.31
C HIS A 38 4.08 6.52 -5.38
N LEU A 39 4.56 5.45 -6.03
CA LEU A 39 5.56 5.52 -7.09
C LEU A 39 5.08 6.33 -8.30
N LYS A 40 3.83 6.16 -8.73
CA LYS A 40 3.23 6.94 -9.85
C LYS A 40 3.19 8.44 -9.55
N LYS A 41 2.90 8.82 -8.30
CA LYS A 41 2.92 10.23 -7.86
C LYS A 41 4.34 10.78 -7.80
N SER A 42 5.30 9.97 -7.38
CA SER A 42 6.72 10.36 -7.28
C SER A 42 7.40 10.46 -8.67
N PHE A 43 6.99 9.63 -9.63
CA PHE A 43 7.57 9.57 -10.99
C PHE A 43 6.50 9.72 -12.08
N PRO A 44 5.81 10.88 -12.19
CA PRO A 44 4.65 11.04 -13.06
C PRO A 44 4.94 10.94 -14.56
N LYS A 45 6.22 11.01 -14.97
CA LYS A 45 6.65 10.89 -16.36
C LYS A 45 6.98 9.45 -16.78
N ASN A 46 7.07 8.53 -15.83
CA ASN A 46 7.41 7.14 -16.12
C ASN A 46 6.12 6.37 -16.38
N THR A 47 5.96 5.88 -17.61
CA THR A 47 4.81 5.06 -18.03
C THR A 47 4.80 3.68 -17.37
N GLU A 48 5.98 3.16 -17.04
CA GLU A 48 6.16 1.87 -16.39
C GLU A 48 7.21 2.02 -15.30
N ILE A 49 6.93 1.48 -14.11
CA ILE A 49 7.81 1.54 -12.95
C ILE A 49 8.00 0.11 -12.46
N GLN A 50 9.25 -0.35 -12.48
CA GLN A 50 9.66 -1.62 -11.87
C GLN A 50 10.19 -1.33 -10.48
N TYR A 51 9.84 -2.18 -9.51
CA TYR A 51 10.34 -2.13 -8.14
C TYR A 51 10.57 -3.55 -7.64
N ASP A 52 11.43 -3.69 -6.66
CA ASP A 52 11.66 -4.97 -5.97
C ASP A 52 10.91 -5.05 -4.63
N LEU A 53 10.88 -6.25 -4.05
CA LEU A 53 10.22 -6.48 -2.76
C LEU A 53 10.86 -5.70 -1.61
N SER A 54 12.16 -5.40 -1.67
CA SER A 54 12.83 -4.64 -0.61
C SER A 54 12.36 -3.19 -0.57
N GLN A 55 12.10 -2.59 -1.74
CA GLN A 55 11.53 -1.25 -1.84
C GLN A 55 10.08 -1.20 -1.32
N LEU A 56 9.28 -2.23 -1.60
CA LEU A 56 7.94 -2.34 -1.03
C LEU A 56 7.98 -2.46 0.50
N PHE A 57 8.85 -3.31 1.05
CA PHE A 57 8.99 -3.43 2.49
C PHE A 57 9.49 -2.16 3.14
N ALA A 58 10.47 -1.47 2.54
CA ALA A 58 10.93 -0.17 3.04
C ALA A 58 9.79 0.87 3.07
N TYR A 59 8.93 0.90 2.06
CA TYR A 59 7.74 1.77 2.07
C TYR A 59 6.76 1.43 3.19
N ILE A 60 6.55 0.13 3.47
CA ILE A 60 5.68 -0.31 4.57
C ILE A 60 6.29 0.09 5.92
N ASP A 61 7.60 -0.07 6.09
CA ASP A 61 8.32 0.32 7.31
C ASP A 61 8.31 1.84 7.57
N GLU A 62 8.06 2.66 6.54
CA GLU A 62 7.89 4.11 6.65
C GLU A 62 6.48 4.51 7.11
N LEU A 63 5.49 3.62 7.01
CA LEU A 63 4.13 3.88 7.52
C LEU A 63 4.14 3.88 9.05
N THR A 64 3.24 4.66 9.64
CA THR A 64 3.12 4.70 11.11
C THR A 64 2.42 3.46 11.66
N ASP A 65 1.40 2.97 10.96
CA ASP A 65 0.63 1.75 11.26
C ASP A 65 0.01 1.18 9.97
#